data_AF-A0A2W4IUE1-F1
#
_entry.id   AF-A0A2W4IUE1-F1
#
_cell.length_a   1.000
_cell.length_b   1.000
_cell.length_c   1.000
_cell.angle_alpha   90.00
_cell.angle_beta   90.00
_cell.angle_gamma   90.00
#
_symmetry.space_group_name_H-M   'P 1'
#
loop_
_entity.id
_entity.type
_entity.pdbx_description
1 polymer ?
#
loop_
_entity_poly.entity_id
_entity_poly.type
_entity_poly.pdbx_seq_one_letter_code
_entity_poly.pdbx_strand_id
1 'polypeptide(L)'
;MGWQFWVDRGGTFTDIVARTPGGDIRTHKLLSQDPRYPDAAVEGIRQLLSEAGATSSAGTGSTADIDAVRMGTTVATNALLERTGAPTVLVITKGFADALRIAYQNRPRIFDRQITLPSALYSRVIEVDERVTAGGEVLREPDLTALEPELRDAYQAGFRAVAVACLHSYQFPEHERMIGDLAREIGFTQVSLSAEASPLLKLVPRGDTAVADAYLSPVLRRYVDQVAAQLPDTDLQFMQSNGGLAEAGHFRGKDAVLSGPAGGIVGMVRMSQAAGFDRVIGFDMGGTSTDVSHYAGEFERVFTTVVGGVRLRAPMLDIHTVAAGGGSILHFDGSRYRVGPDSAGADPGPACYRRGGPLTVTDANVMLGRIQPDYFPHVFGADGTE
;
A
#
# COMPACT_ATOMS: atom_id res chain seq x y z
N MET A 1 -16.65 -13.57 -24.27
CA MET A 1 -15.79 -13.14 -23.16
C MET A 1 -14.76 -12.23 -23.78
N GLY A 2 -14.69 -11.00 -23.31
CA GLY A 2 -13.58 -10.10 -23.59
C GLY A 2 -12.30 -10.55 -22.87
N TRP A 3 -11.32 -9.68 -22.91
CA TRP A 3 -10.04 -9.82 -22.23
C TRP A 3 -10.18 -9.75 -20.72
N GLN A 4 -9.36 -10.52 -20.03
CA GLN A 4 -9.21 -10.43 -18.57
C GLN A 4 -7.76 -10.16 -18.24
N PHE A 5 -7.50 -9.18 -17.37
CA PHE A 5 -6.16 -8.82 -16.94
C PHE A 5 -6.00 -9.00 -15.44
N TRP A 6 -4.85 -9.57 -15.04
CA TRP A 6 -4.36 -9.62 -13.67
C TRP A 6 -3.01 -8.91 -13.64
N VAL A 7 -2.93 -7.85 -12.85
CA VAL A 7 -1.75 -6.99 -12.78
C VAL A 7 -1.20 -7.02 -11.36
N ASP A 8 0.11 -7.17 -11.23
CA ASP A 8 0.83 -6.87 -10.00
C ASP A 8 1.79 -5.71 -10.25
N ARG A 9 1.44 -4.54 -9.71
CA ARG A 9 2.29 -3.36 -9.77
C ARG A 9 3.21 -3.34 -8.55
N GLY A 10 4.39 -3.92 -8.73
CA GLY A 10 5.48 -3.88 -7.76
C GLY A 10 6.26 -2.55 -7.78
N GLY A 11 7.31 -2.46 -6.97
CA GLY A 11 8.19 -1.28 -6.93
C GLY A 11 9.15 -1.17 -8.12
N THR A 12 9.59 -2.30 -8.68
CA THR A 12 10.57 -2.34 -9.78
C THR A 12 9.92 -2.64 -11.12
N PHE A 13 9.12 -3.70 -11.16
CA PHE A 13 8.41 -4.14 -12.36
C PHE A 13 6.92 -4.23 -12.11
N THR A 14 6.16 -4.02 -13.18
CA THR A 14 4.75 -4.34 -13.26
C THR A 14 4.61 -5.61 -14.09
N ASP A 15 4.04 -6.64 -13.48
CA ASP A 15 3.78 -7.93 -14.09
C ASP A 15 2.31 -8.02 -14.51
N ILE A 16 2.05 -8.43 -15.74
CA ILE A 16 0.71 -8.54 -16.31
C ILE A 16 0.51 -9.95 -16.83
N VAL A 17 -0.56 -10.58 -16.39
CA VAL A 17 -1.11 -11.80 -16.99
C VAL A 17 -2.43 -11.43 -17.64
N ALA A 18 -2.60 -11.79 -18.91
CA ALA A 18 -3.82 -11.54 -19.65
C ALA A 18 -4.39 -12.84 -20.19
N ARG A 19 -5.72 -12.96 -20.18
CA ARG A 19 -6.44 -14.01 -20.90
C ARG A 19 -7.17 -13.37 -22.07
N THR A 20 -6.89 -13.87 -23.28
CA THR A 20 -7.55 -13.40 -24.50
C THR A 20 -9.00 -13.90 -24.56
N PRO A 21 -9.86 -13.31 -25.40
CA PRO A 21 -11.19 -13.83 -25.71
C PRO A 21 -11.20 -15.29 -26.16
N GLY A 22 -10.13 -15.72 -26.85
CA GLY A 22 -9.94 -17.10 -27.30
C GLY A 22 -9.49 -18.06 -26.19
N GLY A 23 -9.15 -17.53 -25.00
CA GLY A 23 -8.72 -18.28 -23.84
C GLY A 23 -7.21 -18.44 -23.67
N ASP A 24 -6.40 -17.89 -24.59
CA ASP A 24 -4.94 -17.95 -24.51
C ASP A 24 -4.43 -17.09 -23.35
N ILE A 25 -3.35 -17.52 -22.72
CA ILE A 25 -2.65 -16.75 -21.70
C ILE A 25 -1.48 -16.01 -22.32
N ARG A 26 -1.39 -14.70 -22.04
CA ARG A 26 -0.28 -13.83 -22.41
C ARG A 26 0.32 -13.25 -21.13
N THR A 27 1.62 -13.03 -21.14
CA THR A 27 2.33 -12.38 -20.04
C THR A 27 3.10 -11.19 -20.56
N HIS A 28 3.15 -10.12 -19.79
CA HIS A 28 3.93 -8.94 -20.14
C HIS A 28 4.58 -8.34 -18.90
N LYS A 29 5.76 -7.74 -19.06
CA LYS A 29 6.54 -7.18 -17.97
C LYS A 29 7.11 -5.83 -18.37
N LEU A 30 6.82 -4.80 -17.59
CA LEU A 30 7.32 -3.44 -17.79
C LEU A 30 8.00 -2.93 -16.53
N LEU A 31 8.80 -1.87 -16.65
CA LEU A 31 9.29 -1.13 -15.49
C LEU A 31 8.09 -0.43 -14.81
N SER A 32 8.04 -0.44 -13.47
CA SER A 32 6.93 0.20 -12.74
C SER A 32 6.91 1.73 -12.87
N GLN A 33 8.06 2.32 -13.18
CA GLN A 33 8.26 3.76 -13.40
C GLN A 33 9.17 3.94 -14.61
N ASP A 34 8.69 4.72 -15.58
CA ASP A 34 9.43 5.01 -16.81
C ASP A 34 8.91 6.32 -17.42
N PRO A 35 9.77 7.25 -17.87
CA PRO A 35 9.34 8.49 -18.52
C PRO A 35 8.52 8.29 -19.80
N ARG A 36 8.60 7.10 -20.43
CA ARG A 36 7.95 6.79 -21.71
C ARG A 36 6.44 6.57 -21.60
N TYR A 37 5.91 6.29 -20.40
CA TYR A 37 4.48 6.06 -20.19
C TYR A 37 4.02 6.55 -18.82
N PRO A 38 2.76 7.01 -18.70
CA PRO A 38 2.26 7.57 -17.43
C PRO A 38 1.97 6.49 -16.37
N ASP A 39 1.60 5.28 -16.78
CA ASP A 39 1.38 4.15 -15.90
C ASP A 39 1.67 2.81 -16.60
N ALA A 40 2.43 1.96 -15.93
CA ALA A 40 2.90 0.68 -16.48
C ALA A 40 1.78 -0.35 -16.68
N ALA A 41 0.76 -0.36 -15.80
CA ALA A 41 -0.34 -1.32 -15.90
C ALA A 41 -1.19 -1.01 -17.13
N VAL A 42 -1.57 0.25 -17.31
CA VAL A 42 -2.34 0.70 -18.47
C VAL A 42 -1.54 0.51 -19.76
N GLU A 43 -0.26 0.89 -19.76
CA GLU A 43 0.58 0.75 -20.94
C GLU A 43 0.74 -0.72 -21.35
N GLY A 44 0.94 -1.62 -20.40
CA GLY A 44 1.06 -3.04 -20.72
C GLY A 44 -0.24 -3.67 -21.21
N ILE A 45 -1.40 -3.27 -20.68
CA ILE A 45 -2.71 -3.64 -21.22
C ILE A 45 -2.83 -3.17 -22.67
N ARG A 46 -2.46 -1.90 -22.94
CA ARG A 46 -2.49 -1.32 -24.29
C ARG A 46 -1.60 -2.07 -25.28
N GLN A 47 -0.37 -2.41 -24.88
CA GLN A 47 0.56 -3.16 -25.73
C GLN A 47 0.01 -4.55 -26.09
N LEU A 48 -0.52 -5.28 -25.11
CA LEU A 48 -1.12 -6.61 -25.32
C LEU A 48 -2.34 -6.58 -26.25
N LEU A 49 -3.21 -5.58 -26.11
CA LEU A 49 -4.35 -5.41 -27.02
C LEU A 49 -3.91 -5.08 -28.44
N SER A 50 -2.91 -4.19 -28.58
CA SER A 50 -2.36 -3.79 -29.88
C SER A 50 -1.69 -4.96 -30.61
N GLU A 51 -0.94 -5.82 -29.91
CA GLU A 51 -0.29 -7.01 -30.48
C GLU A 51 -1.30 -8.03 -31.02
N ALA A 52 -2.47 -8.12 -30.39
CA ALA A 52 -3.54 -9.01 -30.82
C ALA A 52 -4.36 -8.44 -32.01
N GLY A 53 -3.99 -7.26 -32.53
CA GLY A 53 -4.75 -6.58 -33.58
C GLY A 53 -6.11 -6.07 -33.09
N ALA A 54 -6.35 -6.05 -31.78
CA ALA A 54 -7.54 -5.42 -31.23
C ALA A 54 -7.42 -3.92 -31.43
N THR A 55 -8.35 -3.33 -32.18
CA THR A 55 -8.47 -1.89 -32.38
C THR A 55 -9.04 -1.21 -31.13
N SER A 56 -8.48 -1.49 -29.95
CA SER A 56 -8.62 -0.59 -28.82
C SER A 56 -7.55 0.49 -29.00
N SER A 57 -7.90 1.55 -29.72
CA SER A 57 -7.16 2.80 -29.59
C SER A 57 -7.33 3.26 -28.15
N ALA A 58 -6.42 2.88 -27.26
CA ALA A 58 -6.37 3.37 -25.88
C ALA A 58 -6.06 4.87 -25.79
N GLY A 59 -5.97 5.57 -26.94
CA GLY A 59 -6.05 7.03 -27.04
C GLY A 59 -7.47 7.59 -27.30
N THR A 60 -8.49 6.75 -27.55
CA THR A 60 -9.88 7.17 -27.83
C THR A 60 -10.93 6.47 -26.95
N GLY A 61 -10.54 5.85 -25.84
CA GLY A 61 -11.47 5.48 -24.76
C GLY A 61 -12.39 4.26 -25.00
N SER A 62 -12.15 3.42 -26.00
CA SER A 62 -12.92 2.16 -26.14
C SER A 62 -12.20 0.99 -25.47
N THR A 63 -12.75 0.56 -24.33
CA THR A 63 -12.39 -0.62 -23.54
C THR A 63 -13.37 -1.78 -23.74
N ALA A 64 -14.24 -1.68 -24.76
CA ALA A 64 -15.39 -2.58 -24.97
C ALA A 64 -15.02 -4.08 -25.06
N ASP A 65 -13.75 -4.38 -25.33
CA ASP A 65 -13.23 -5.75 -25.40
C ASP A 65 -12.63 -6.25 -24.07
N ILE A 66 -12.66 -5.48 -22.98
CA ILE A 66 -12.11 -5.84 -21.66
C ILE A 66 -13.24 -6.18 -20.70
N ASP A 67 -13.29 -7.44 -20.24
CA ASP A 67 -14.29 -7.89 -19.27
C ASP A 67 -13.93 -7.46 -17.85
N ALA A 68 -12.65 -7.60 -17.44
CA ALA A 68 -12.22 -7.30 -16.08
C ALA A 68 -10.72 -7.02 -15.97
N VAL A 69 -10.36 -6.15 -15.03
CA VAL A 69 -8.98 -5.86 -14.64
C VAL A 69 -8.86 -5.99 -13.12
N ARG A 70 -7.99 -6.87 -12.66
CA ARG A 70 -7.71 -7.12 -11.24
C ARG A 70 -6.28 -6.73 -10.93
N MET A 71 -6.06 -5.86 -9.94
CA MET A 71 -4.74 -5.29 -9.69
C MET A 71 -4.29 -5.40 -8.24
N GLY A 72 -3.11 -5.95 -8.01
CA GLY A 72 -2.31 -5.74 -6.81
C GLY A 72 -1.43 -4.51 -6.95
N THR A 73 -1.20 -3.77 -5.87
CA THR A 73 -0.32 -2.61 -5.91
C THR A 73 0.46 -2.39 -4.62
N THR A 74 1.73 -2.01 -4.74
CA THR A 74 2.55 -1.63 -3.59
C THR A 74 2.50 -0.13 -3.26
N VAL A 75 1.64 0.65 -3.93
CA VAL A 75 1.57 2.12 -3.78
C VAL A 75 1.33 2.53 -2.32
N ALA A 76 0.39 1.90 -1.61
CA ALA A 76 0.13 2.21 -0.21
C ALA A 76 1.31 1.85 0.70
N THR A 77 1.88 0.66 0.52
CA THR A 77 3.04 0.21 1.31
C THR A 77 4.23 1.15 1.11
N ASN A 78 4.55 1.51 -0.13
CA ASN A 78 5.66 2.42 -0.43
C ASN A 78 5.40 3.81 0.15
N ALA A 79 4.19 4.37 -0.02
CA ALA A 79 3.84 5.67 0.55
C ALA A 79 3.96 5.69 2.08
N LEU A 80 3.62 4.58 2.75
CA LEU A 80 3.78 4.42 4.19
C LEU A 80 5.26 4.37 4.62
N LEU A 81 6.08 3.59 3.90
CA LEU A 81 7.50 3.41 4.21
C LEU A 81 8.33 4.68 3.92
N GLU A 82 8.08 5.32 2.77
CA GLU A 82 8.79 6.52 2.30
C GLU A 82 8.25 7.81 2.92
N ARG A 83 7.13 7.75 3.66
CA ARG A 83 6.47 8.90 4.27
C ARG A 83 6.02 9.94 3.25
N THR A 84 5.45 9.48 2.14
CA THR A 84 4.95 10.31 1.02
C THR A 84 3.41 10.37 0.93
N GLY A 85 2.71 9.99 2.00
CA GLY A 85 1.25 10.15 2.10
C GLY A 85 0.79 11.59 2.32
N ALA A 86 -0.53 11.75 2.42
CA ALA A 86 -1.15 13.07 2.53
C ALA A 86 -0.91 13.70 3.92
N PRO A 87 -0.51 14.98 4.01
CA PRO A 87 -0.49 15.71 5.27
C PRO A 87 -1.84 15.59 5.98
N THR A 88 -1.81 15.09 7.21
CA THR A 88 -3.02 14.66 7.92
C THR A 88 -3.16 15.41 9.25
N VAL A 89 -4.37 15.89 9.53
CA VAL A 89 -4.78 16.43 10.84
C VAL A 89 -5.37 15.29 11.67
N LEU A 90 -5.02 15.24 12.96
CA LEU A 90 -5.68 14.38 13.94
C LEU A 90 -6.62 15.24 14.80
N VAL A 91 -7.92 14.93 14.76
CA VAL A 91 -8.90 15.44 15.72
C VAL A 91 -9.13 14.38 16.78
N ILE A 92 -8.94 14.74 18.05
CA ILE A 92 -9.00 13.79 19.17
C ILE A 92 -9.65 14.44 20.38
N THR A 93 -10.23 13.62 21.25
CA THR A 93 -10.82 14.08 22.52
C THR A 93 -9.83 14.91 23.34
N LYS A 94 -10.26 16.04 23.86
CA LYS A 94 -9.45 16.92 24.72
C LYS A 94 -8.86 16.20 25.93
N GLY A 95 -7.59 16.49 26.20
CA GLY A 95 -6.74 15.79 27.16
C GLY A 95 -6.04 14.54 26.61
N PHE A 96 -6.20 14.23 25.30
CA PHE A 96 -5.62 13.05 24.66
C PHE A 96 -4.75 13.40 23.43
N ALA A 97 -4.37 14.66 23.24
CA ALA A 97 -3.52 15.11 22.11
C ALA A 97 -2.30 14.21 21.84
N ASP A 98 -1.60 13.80 22.90
CA ASP A 98 -0.38 13.01 22.80
C ASP A 98 -0.60 11.48 22.84
N ALA A 99 -1.86 11.00 22.91
CA ALA A 99 -2.13 9.58 23.16
C ALA A 99 -1.50 8.65 22.11
N LEU A 100 -1.55 9.01 20.82
CA LEU A 100 -0.97 8.20 19.75
C LEU A 100 0.56 8.23 19.76
N ARG A 101 1.16 9.39 20.09
CA ARG A 101 2.60 9.59 20.25
C ARG A 101 3.16 8.85 21.45
N ILE A 102 2.50 8.90 22.60
CA ILE A 102 2.87 8.19 23.84
C ILE A 102 2.76 6.68 23.65
N ALA A 103 1.77 6.24 22.87
CA ALA A 103 1.57 4.84 22.55
C ALA A 103 1.37 3.98 23.81
N TYR A 104 2.28 3.03 24.05
CA TYR A 104 2.28 2.13 25.20
C TYR A 104 3.52 2.30 26.08
N GLN A 105 4.37 3.29 25.77
CA GLN A 105 5.68 3.50 26.43
C GLN A 105 6.60 2.26 26.43
N ASN A 106 6.34 1.29 25.56
CA ASN A 106 7.17 0.09 25.45
C ASN A 106 8.53 0.45 24.85
N ARG A 107 9.59 -0.23 25.32
CA ARG A 107 10.95 -0.14 24.77
C ARG A 107 11.28 -1.42 23.99
N PRO A 108 11.10 -1.45 22.66
CA PRO A 108 11.38 -2.65 21.87
C PRO A 108 12.84 -3.10 21.99
N ARG A 109 13.77 -2.14 22.07
CA ARG A 109 15.19 -2.37 22.33
C ARG A 109 15.55 -1.80 23.70
N ILE A 110 15.38 -2.62 24.75
CA ILE A 110 15.51 -2.19 26.15
C ILE A 110 16.89 -1.60 26.53
N PHE A 111 17.93 -1.92 25.74
CA PHE A 111 19.31 -1.47 25.98
C PHE A 111 19.71 -0.23 25.17
N ASP A 112 18.84 0.30 24.30
CA ASP A 112 19.13 1.53 23.57
C ASP A 112 19.24 2.71 24.54
N ARG A 113 20.40 3.36 24.56
CA ARG A 113 20.64 4.57 25.38
C ARG A 113 19.94 5.81 24.82
N GLN A 114 19.74 5.85 23.50
CA GLN A 114 19.01 6.89 22.79
C GLN A 114 17.76 6.28 22.15
N ILE A 115 16.60 6.60 22.71
CA ILE A 115 15.32 6.11 22.20
C ILE A 115 14.85 7.04 21.09
N THR A 116 14.80 6.51 19.87
CA THR A 116 14.19 7.20 18.73
C THR A 116 12.73 6.78 18.65
N LEU A 117 11.82 7.73 18.87
CA LEU A 117 10.39 7.49 18.66
C LEU A 117 10.10 7.41 17.15
N PRO A 118 9.19 6.52 16.72
CA PRO A 118 8.67 6.55 15.36
C PRO A 118 8.08 7.92 15.02
N SER A 119 8.27 8.39 13.79
CA SER A 119 7.62 9.61 13.32
C SER A 119 6.11 9.40 13.22
N ALA A 120 5.34 10.37 13.71
CA ALA A 120 3.90 10.39 13.55
C ALA A 120 3.52 10.57 12.07
N LEU A 121 2.41 9.95 11.66
CA LEU A 121 1.85 10.16 10.30
C LEU A 121 1.01 11.44 10.20
N TYR A 122 0.50 11.93 11.33
CA TYR A 122 -0.20 13.22 11.39
C TYR A 122 0.79 14.36 11.64
N SER A 123 0.47 15.55 11.11
CA SER A 123 1.32 16.74 11.24
C SER A 123 0.74 17.79 12.17
N ARG A 124 -0.56 17.72 12.48
CA ARG A 124 -1.27 18.63 13.37
C ARG A 124 -2.27 17.86 14.22
N VAL A 125 -2.42 18.27 15.48
CA VAL A 125 -3.42 17.74 16.41
C VAL A 125 -4.35 18.86 16.81
N ILE A 126 -5.65 18.58 16.79
CA ILE A 126 -6.72 19.47 17.26
C ILE A 126 -7.49 18.70 18.33
N GLU A 127 -7.66 19.32 19.50
CA GLU A 127 -8.43 18.74 20.59
C GLU A 127 -9.87 19.27 20.53
N VAL A 128 -10.83 18.37 20.40
CA VAL A 128 -12.26 18.72 20.51
C VAL A 128 -12.70 18.55 21.96
N ASP A 129 -13.54 19.46 22.47
CA ASP A 129 -14.13 19.34 23.82
C ASP A 129 -15.43 18.54 23.74
N GLU A 130 -15.30 17.23 23.74
CA GLU A 130 -16.39 16.26 23.75
C GLU A 130 -16.08 15.12 24.73
N ARG A 131 -17.12 14.44 25.24
CA ARG A 131 -16.90 13.28 26.11
C ARG A 131 -18.11 12.36 26.15
N VAL A 132 -17.87 11.09 25.83
CA VAL A 132 -18.80 9.98 26.06
C VAL A 132 -18.18 9.03 27.07
N THR A 133 -18.97 8.49 27.99
CA THR A 133 -18.50 7.46 28.93
C THR A 133 -18.40 6.08 28.26
N ALA A 134 -17.79 5.11 28.94
CA ALA A 134 -17.81 3.73 28.49
C ALA A 134 -19.22 3.11 28.43
N GLY A 135 -20.20 3.69 29.14
CA GLY A 135 -21.60 3.26 29.14
C GLY A 135 -22.48 3.98 28.10
N GLY A 136 -21.93 4.94 27.34
CA GLY A 136 -22.67 5.68 26.31
C GLY A 136 -23.34 6.96 26.80
N GLU A 137 -23.16 7.32 28.07
CA GLU A 137 -23.62 8.62 28.57
C GLU A 137 -22.77 9.73 27.97
N VAL A 138 -23.42 10.71 27.33
CA VAL A 138 -22.78 11.92 26.83
C VAL A 138 -22.57 12.87 28.01
N LEU A 139 -21.32 13.02 28.45
CA LEU A 139 -20.95 13.99 29.49
C LEU A 139 -20.78 15.40 28.90
N ARG A 140 -20.32 15.47 27.64
CA ARG A 140 -20.14 16.71 26.87
C ARG A 140 -20.38 16.44 25.40
N GLU A 141 -21.35 17.14 24.83
CA GLU A 141 -21.53 17.24 23.38
C GLU A 141 -20.29 17.89 22.74
N PRO A 142 -19.92 17.53 21.50
CA PRO A 142 -18.77 18.13 20.83
C PRO A 142 -19.02 19.62 20.56
N ASP A 143 -18.11 20.47 21.06
CA ASP A 143 -18.13 21.90 20.76
C ASP A 143 -17.69 22.18 19.31
N LEU A 144 -18.62 22.01 18.37
CA LEU A 144 -18.40 22.24 16.94
C LEU A 144 -18.11 23.71 16.63
N THR A 145 -18.61 24.65 17.45
CA THR A 145 -18.40 26.09 17.24
C THR A 145 -16.96 26.47 17.51
N ALA A 146 -16.34 25.89 18.54
CA ALA A 146 -14.93 26.06 18.81
C ALA A 146 -14.04 25.27 17.84
N LEU A 147 -14.50 24.10 17.38
CA LEU A 147 -13.73 23.24 16.47
C LEU A 147 -13.65 23.77 15.03
N GLU A 148 -14.73 24.39 14.53
CA GLU A 148 -14.82 24.92 13.16
C GLU A 148 -13.66 25.84 12.77
N PRO A 149 -13.29 26.89 13.53
CA PRO A 149 -12.17 27.77 13.16
C PRO A 149 -10.83 27.03 13.14
N GLU A 150 -10.57 26.06 14.02
CA GLU A 150 -9.33 25.28 14.02
C GLU A 150 -9.21 24.37 12.80
N LEU A 151 -10.31 23.70 12.43
CA LEU A 151 -10.38 22.91 11.20
C LEU A 151 -10.23 23.79 9.95
N ARG A 152 -10.84 24.98 9.95
CA ARG A 152 -10.73 25.94 8.85
C ARG A 152 -9.31 26.47 8.70
N ASP A 153 -8.63 26.78 9.79
CA ASP A 153 -7.21 27.16 9.78
C ASP A 153 -6.34 26.02 9.21
N ALA A 154 -6.56 24.78 9.66
CA ALA A 154 -5.85 23.63 9.10
C ALA A 154 -6.13 23.47 7.60
N TYR A 155 -7.37 23.63 7.15
CA TYR A 155 -7.70 23.59 5.74
C TYR A 155 -6.98 24.70 4.94
N GLN A 156 -6.94 25.93 5.47
CA GLN A 156 -6.23 27.06 4.87
C GLN A 156 -4.71 26.84 4.83
N ALA A 157 -4.14 26.12 5.81
CA ALA A 157 -2.75 25.69 5.82
C ALA A 157 -2.43 24.56 4.82
N GLY A 158 -3.40 24.10 4.03
CA GLY A 158 -3.22 23.14 2.95
C GLY A 158 -3.56 21.70 3.29
N PHE A 159 -4.04 21.42 4.51
CA PHE A 159 -4.49 20.08 4.87
C PHE A 159 -5.79 19.72 4.12
N ARG A 160 -5.85 18.49 3.60
CA ARG A 160 -7.04 17.94 2.92
C ARG A 160 -7.49 16.60 3.49
N ALA A 161 -6.69 16.02 4.39
CA ALA A 161 -6.98 14.79 5.09
C ALA A 161 -7.10 15.03 6.60
N VAL A 162 -8.14 14.45 7.22
CA VAL A 162 -8.34 14.46 8.66
C VAL A 162 -8.71 13.06 9.16
N ALA A 163 -8.11 12.67 10.28
CA ALA A 163 -8.50 11.51 11.05
C ALA A 163 -9.17 11.97 12.34
N VAL A 164 -10.29 11.36 12.71
CA VAL A 164 -11.04 11.68 13.93
C VAL A 164 -11.03 10.47 14.85
N ALA A 165 -10.56 10.63 16.09
CA ALA A 165 -10.44 9.55 17.06
C ALA A 165 -10.95 9.99 18.44
N CYS A 166 -12.25 9.92 18.65
CA CYS A 166 -12.86 10.22 19.96
C CYS A 166 -12.78 9.00 20.89
N LEU A 167 -12.79 9.22 22.20
CA LEU A 167 -12.93 8.12 23.16
C LEU A 167 -14.28 7.40 22.99
N HIS A 168 -14.28 6.09 23.20
CA HIS A 168 -15.47 5.23 23.15
C HIS A 168 -16.26 5.22 21.82
N SER A 169 -15.76 5.87 20.77
CA SER A 169 -16.39 5.94 19.45
C SER A 169 -16.57 4.60 18.74
N TYR A 170 -15.80 3.57 19.13
CA TYR A 170 -15.98 2.20 18.65
C TYR A 170 -17.38 1.64 18.95
N GLN A 171 -18.09 2.20 19.93
CA GLN A 171 -19.45 1.82 20.31
C GLN A 171 -20.44 2.99 20.18
N PHE A 172 -19.99 4.23 20.41
CA PHE A 172 -20.81 5.45 20.35
C PHE A 172 -20.23 6.44 19.31
N PRO A 173 -20.39 6.18 18.01
CA PRO A 173 -19.70 6.88 16.92
C PRO A 173 -20.25 8.29 16.62
N GLU A 174 -21.32 8.72 17.27
CA GLU A 174 -22.10 9.91 16.92
C GLU A 174 -21.25 11.17 16.90
N HIS A 175 -20.39 11.40 17.91
CA HIS A 175 -19.52 12.57 17.94
C HIS A 175 -18.50 12.57 16.80
N GLU A 176 -17.92 11.41 16.45
CA GLU A 176 -17.00 11.33 15.32
C GLU A 176 -17.70 11.64 14.00
N ARG A 177 -18.96 11.21 13.84
CA ARG A 177 -19.76 11.53 12.66
C ARG A 177 -20.01 13.03 12.53
N MET A 178 -20.44 13.69 13.62
CA MET A 178 -20.67 15.15 13.64
C MET A 178 -19.40 15.94 13.28
N ILE A 179 -18.27 15.56 13.86
CA ILE A 179 -16.95 16.17 13.55
C ILE A 179 -16.56 15.90 12.10
N GLY A 180 -16.80 14.68 11.62
CA GLY A 180 -16.52 14.31 10.24
C GLY A 180 -17.34 15.09 9.23
N ASP A 181 -18.63 15.31 9.52
CA ASP A 181 -19.53 16.10 8.68
C ASP A 181 -19.10 17.56 8.64
N LEU A 182 -18.75 18.16 9.78
CA LEU A 182 -18.16 19.51 9.83
C LEU A 182 -16.89 19.61 8.97
N ALA A 183 -15.98 18.62 9.06
CA ALA A 183 -14.78 18.62 8.24
C ALA A 183 -15.09 18.53 6.73
N ARG A 184 -16.09 17.73 6.33
CA ARG A 184 -16.55 17.65 4.94
C ARG A 184 -17.15 18.98 4.48
N GLU A 185 -17.95 19.63 5.31
CA GLU A 185 -18.55 20.95 5.02
C GLU A 185 -17.48 22.04 4.81
N ILE A 186 -16.38 22.00 5.58
CA ILE A 186 -15.24 22.91 5.41
C ILE A 186 -14.48 22.65 4.10
N GLY A 187 -14.51 21.40 3.60
CA GLY A 187 -13.94 21.01 2.31
C GLY A 187 -12.83 19.95 2.38
N PHE A 188 -12.61 19.31 3.54
CA PHE A 188 -11.68 18.18 3.61
C PHE A 188 -12.13 17.06 2.67
N THR A 189 -11.26 16.66 1.74
CA THR A 189 -11.59 15.63 0.74
C THR A 189 -11.40 14.21 1.25
N GLN A 190 -10.65 14.04 2.34
CA GLN A 190 -10.50 12.77 3.04
C GLN A 190 -10.80 12.94 4.52
N VAL A 191 -11.81 12.22 5.01
CA VAL A 191 -12.21 12.17 6.42
C VAL A 191 -12.25 10.72 6.85
N SER A 192 -11.40 10.33 7.79
CA SER A 192 -11.34 8.96 8.32
C SER A 192 -11.79 8.94 9.77
N LEU A 193 -12.95 8.36 10.02
CA LEU A 193 -13.48 8.18 11.37
C LEU A 193 -12.91 6.90 11.95
N SER A 194 -12.36 6.97 13.16
CA SER A 194 -11.76 5.81 13.81
C SER A 194 -12.78 4.72 14.11
N ALA A 195 -14.03 5.10 14.37
CA ALA A 195 -15.16 4.20 14.52
C ALA A 195 -15.52 3.44 13.23
N GLU A 196 -15.17 3.96 12.05
CA GLU A 196 -15.37 3.25 10.77
C GLU A 196 -14.13 2.46 10.35
N ALA A 197 -12.95 3.07 10.50
CA ALA A 197 -11.70 2.48 10.07
C ALA A 197 -11.31 1.26 10.91
N SER A 198 -11.57 1.30 12.22
CA SER A 198 -11.29 0.19 13.15
C SER A 198 -12.28 0.24 14.33
N PRO A 199 -13.51 -0.31 14.19
CA PRO A 199 -14.58 -0.31 15.20
C PRO A 199 -14.31 -1.22 16.41
N LEU A 200 -13.12 -1.11 17.01
CA LEU A 200 -12.66 -1.96 18.09
C LEU A 200 -12.16 -1.12 19.27
N LEU A 201 -12.28 -1.69 20.47
CA LEU A 201 -11.80 -1.09 21.71
C LEU A 201 -10.29 -0.78 21.67
N LYS A 202 -9.86 0.12 22.58
CA LYS A 202 -8.53 0.76 22.68
C LYS A 202 -8.33 1.92 21.69
N LEU A 203 -8.13 3.12 22.26
CA LEU A 203 -7.95 4.38 21.51
C LEU A 203 -6.72 4.34 20.60
N VAL A 204 -5.56 3.96 21.13
CA VAL A 204 -4.28 4.02 20.40
C VAL A 204 -4.29 3.27 19.06
N PRO A 205 -4.55 1.94 19.01
CA PRO A 205 -4.48 1.20 17.76
C PRO A 205 -5.62 1.59 16.79
N ARG A 206 -6.77 2.01 17.33
CA ARG A 206 -7.89 2.52 16.53
C ARG A 206 -7.54 3.86 15.87
N GLY A 207 -6.99 4.79 16.65
CA GLY A 207 -6.53 6.10 16.18
C GLY A 207 -5.37 5.99 15.20
N ASP A 208 -4.36 5.14 15.46
CA ASP A 208 -3.27 4.90 14.49
C ASP A 208 -3.81 4.38 13.16
N THR A 209 -4.80 3.47 13.18
CA THR A 209 -5.44 2.95 11.97
C THR A 209 -6.22 4.02 11.22
N ALA A 210 -6.96 4.88 11.93
CA ALA A 210 -7.68 6.00 11.32
C ALA A 210 -6.74 7.02 10.68
N VAL A 211 -5.62 7.32 11.35
CA VAL A 211 -4.57 8.20 10.81
C VAL A 211 -3.94 7.58 9.57
N ALA A 212 -3.58 6.29 9.61
CA ALA A 212 -3.01 5.62 8.45
C ALA A 212 -3.99 5.59 7.27
N ASP A 213 -5.28 5.37 7.51
CA ASP A 213 -6.31 5.42 6.48
C ASP A 213 -6.43 6.83 5.86
N ALA A 214 -6.47 7.88 6.69
CA ALA A 214 -6.50 9.27 6.22
C ALA A 214 -5.24 9.66 5.43
N TYR A 215 -4.08 9.15 5.87
CA TYR A 215 -2.78 9.41 5.26
C TYR A 215 -2.62 8.75 3.89
N LEU A 216 -3.09 7.51 3.75
CA LEU A 216 -2.87 6.67 2.56
C LEU A 216 -4.00 6.76 1.51
N SER A 217 -5.25 6.91 1.94
CA SER A 217 -6.39 6.90 1.03
C SER A 217 -6.32 7.94 -0.11
N PRO A 218 -5.84 9.18 0.10
CA PRO A 218 -5.71 10.14 -1.00
C PRO A 218 -4.68 9.73 -2.05
N VAL A 219 -3.59 9.06 -1.63
CA VAL A 219 -2.56 8.57 -2.56
C VAL A 219 -3.14 7.45 -3.43
N LEU A 220 -3.84 6.51 -2.79
CA LEU A 220 -4.49 5.41 -3.49
C LEU A 220 -5.58 5.90 -4.42
N ARG A 221 -6.45 6.80 -3.98
CA ARG A 221 -7.54 7.32 -4.79
C ARG A 221 -7.03 7.99 -6.06
N ARG A 222 -5.97 8.83 -5.97
CA ARG A 222 -5.33 9.41 -7.17
C ARG A 222 -4.85 8.33 -8.15
N TYR A 223 -4.25 7.25 -7.65
CA TYR A 223 -3.79 6.16 -8.50
C TYR A 223 -4.95 5.40 -9.14
N VAL A 224 -5.96 5.05 -8.34
CA VAL A 224 -7.18 4.37 -8.80
C VAL A 224 -7.89 5.21 -9.87
N ASP A 225 -8.08 6.51 -9.62
CA ASP A 225 -8.74 7.44 -10.54
C ASP A 225 -7.93 7.60 -11.84
N GLN A 226 -6.60 7.65 -11.76
CA GLN A 226 -5.72 7.72 -12.94
C GLN A 226 -5.87 6.47 -13.83
N VAL A 227 -5.98 5.29 -13.23
CA VAL A 227 -6.16 4.05 -13.98
C VAL A 227 -7.59 3.93 -14.52
N ALA A 228 -8.60 4.24 -13.70
CA ALA A 228 -10.01 4.21 -14.09
C ALA A 228 -10.31 5.18 -15.24
N ALA A 229 -9.67 6.37 -15.26
CA ALA A 229 -9.82 7.33 -16.35
C ALA A 229 -9.30 6.81 -17.70
N GLN A 230 -8.33 5.90 -17.69
CA GLN A 230 -7.77 5.28 -18.90
C GLN A 230 -8.43 3.94 -19.25
N LEU A 231 -9.19 3.37 -18.31
CA LEU A 231 -9.94 2.13 -18.48
C LEU A 231 -11.43 2.37 -18.15
N PRO A 232 -12.13 3.25 -18.88
CA PRO A 232 -13.56 3.49 -18.65
C PRO A 232 -14.37 2.20 -18.81
N ASP A 233 -15.54 2.12 -18.20
CA ASP A 233 -16.52 1.02 -18.36
C ASP A 233 -15.97 -0.41 -18.13
N THR A 234 -14.87 -0.55 -17.38
CA THR A 234 -14.23 -1.83 -17.07
C THR A 234 -14.49 -2.24 -15.62
N ASP A 235 -14.72 -3.52 -15.35
CA ASP A 235 -14.75 -4.05 -13.97
C ASP A 235 -13.34 -4.01 -13.37
N LEU A 236 -13.05 -2.91 -12.67
CA LEU A 236 -11.74 -2.64 -12.07
C LEU A 236 -11.74 -2.95 -10.57
N GLN A 237 -10.98 -3.99 -10.21
CA GLN A 237 -10.88 -4.50 -8.85
C GLN A 237 -9.44 -4.44 -8.34
N PHE A 238 -9.28 -4.14 -7.06
CA PHE A 238 -8.00 -4.03 -6.38
C PHE A 238 -7.86 -5.08 -5.29
N MET A 239 -6.69 -5.70 -5.21
CA MET A 239 -6.33 -6.64 -4.16
C MET A 239 -6.26 -5.91 -2.81
N GLN A 240 -6.80 -6.53 -1.77
CA GLN A 240 -6.72 -6.09 -0.40
C GLN A 240 -5.71 -6.94 0.38
N SER A 241 -5.22 -6.41 1.50
CA SER A 241 -4.28 -7.09 2.40
C SER A 241 -4.79 -8.42 2.99
N ASN A 242 -6.10 -8.63 2.98
CA ASN A 242 -6.75 -9.87 3.42
C ASN A 242 -6.79 -10.96 2.33
N GLY A 243 -6.30 -10.67 1.11
CA GLY A 243 -6.33 -11.57 -0.06
C GLY A 243 -7.63 -11.52 -0.87
N GLY A 244 -8.56 -10.61 -0.54
CA GLY A 244 -9.80 -10.37 -1.28
C GLY A 244 -9.66 -9.25 -2.32
N LEU A 245 -10.69 -9.10 -3.14
CA LEU A 245 -10.78 -8.02 -4.14
C LEU A 245 -11.84 -7.00 -3.72
N ALA A 246 -11.58 -5.73 -4.00
CA ALA A 246 -12.51 -4.63 -3.81
C ALA A 246 -12.61 -3.78 -5.06
N GLU A 247 -13.81 -3.30 -5.37
CA GLU A 247 -13.99 -2.30 -6.42
C GLU A 247 -13.24 -1.00 -6.09
N ALA A 248 -12.80 -0.30 -7.13
CA ALA A 248 -12.11 1.00 -7.08
C ALA A 248 -12.66 1.97 -6.00
N GLY A 249 -13.98 2.15 -5.94
CA GLY A 249 -14.62 3.09 -5.02
C GLY A 249 -14.58 2.69 -3.54
N HIS A 250 -14.43 1.40 -3.26
CA HIS A 250 -14.42 0.81 -1.92
C HIS A 250 -13.02 0.53 -1.38
N PHE A 251 -11.98 0.80 -2.17
CA PHE A 251 -10.59 0.54 -1.80
C PHE A 251 -10.05 1.62 -0.85
N ARG A 252 -9.76 1.23 0.39
CA ARG A 252 -9.29 2.14 1.46
C ARG A 252 -7.80 2.02 1.73
N GLY A 253 -7.20 3.11 2.19
CA GLY A 253 -5.78 3.22 2.57
C GLY A 253 -5.28 2.09 3.43
N LYS A 254 -5.99 1.82 4.53
CA LYS A 254 -5.62 0.79 5.51
C LYS A 254 -5.66 -0.64 4.96
N ASP A 255 -6.49 -0.92 3.95
CA ASP A 255 -6.73 -2.26 3.40
C ASP A 255 -5.83 -2.57 2.19
N ALA A 256 -4.99 -1.63 1.79
CA ALA A 256 -4.09 -1.75 0.64
C ALA A 256 -2.64 -2.10 1.03
N VAL A 257 -2.29 -1.93 2.30
CA VAL A 257 -0.92 -2.14 2.81
C VAL A 257 -0.60 -3.63 2.76
N LEU A 258 0.43 -4.03 2.01
CA LEU A 258 0.80 -5.43 1.72
C LEU A 258 -0.23 -6.20 0.85
N SER A 259 -1.02 -5.50 0.02
CA SER A 259 -1.97 -6.15 -0.89
C SER A 259 -1.32 -6.99 -2.00
N GLY A 260 -0.18 -6.55 -2.56
CA GLY A 260 0.56 -7.32 -3.60
C GLY A 260 0.96 -8.73 -3.12
N PRO A 261 1.74 -8.85 -2.04
CA PRO A 261 2.13 -10.15 -1.47
C PRO A 261 0.93 -11.04 -1.11
N ALA A 262 -0.20 -10.45 -0.68
CA ALA A 262 -1.41 -11.20 -0.37
C ALA A 262 -1.95 -11.96 -1.61
N GLY A 263 -1.90 -11.35 -2.79
CA GLY A 263 -2.26 -12.02 -4.05
C GLY A 263 -1.34 -13.19 -4.38
N GLY A 264 -0.03 -13.03 -4.15
CA GLY A 264 0.97 -14.09 -4.32
C GLY A 264 0.69 -15.30 -3.42
N ILE A 265 0.33 -15.07 -2.16
CA ILE A 265 -0.04 -16.13 -1.21
C ILE A 265 -1.29 -16.87 -1.67
N VAL A 266 -2.34 -16.14 -2.08
CA VAL A 266 -3.56 -16.76 -2.58
C VAL A 266 -3.25 -17.64 -3.81
N GLY A 267 -2.46 -17.13 -4.76
CA GLY A 267 -2.03 -17.88 -5.94
C GLY A 267 -1.23 -19.12 -5.58
N MET A 268 -0.22 -18.98 -4.72
CA MET A 268 0.62 -20.07 -4.22
C MET A 268 -0.25 -21.17 -3.58
N VAL A 269 -1.15 -20.81 -2.67
CA VAL A 269 -2.01 -21.78 -1.97
C VAL A 269 -2.89 -22.52 -2.96
N ARG A 270 -3.54 -21.82 -3.90
CA ARG A 270 -4.41 -22.45 -4.90
C ARG A 270 -3.66 -23.42 -5.80
N MET A 271 -2.47 -23.06 -6.27
CA MET A 271 -1.64 -23.93 -7.11
C MET A 271 -1.08 -25.11 -6.32
N SER A 272 -0.68 -24.89 -5.07
CA SER A 272 -0.17 -25.95 -4.19
C SER A 272 -1.23 -26.98 -3.87
N GLN A 273 -2.45 -26.52 -3.55
CA GLN A 273 -3.62 -27.39 -3.33
C GLN A 273 -3.94 -28.22 -4.59
N ALA A 274 -3.91 -27.60 -5.77
CA ALA A 274 -4.12 -28.32 -7.04
C ALA A 274 -3.05 -29.39 -7.30
N ALA A 275 -1.82 -29.17 -6.83
CA ALA A 275 -0.72 -30.13 -6.87
C ALA A 275 -0.73 -31.15 -5.72
N GLY A 276 -1.72 -31.10 -4.80
CA GLY A 276 -1.85 -32.03 -3.69
C GLY A 276 -1.05 -31.66 -2.43
N PHE A 277 -0.55 -30.43 -2.33
CA PHE A 277 0.15 -29.92 -1.15
C PHE A 277 -0.76 -29.04 -0.30
N ASP A 278 -0.93 -29.41 0.96
CA ASP A 278 -1.75 -28.71 1.96
C ASP A 278 -0.93 -27.88 2.96
N ARG A 279 0.40 -28.01 2.90
CA ARG A 279 1.37 -27.33 3.76
C ARG A 279 2.51 -26.78 2.91
N VAL A 280 2.63 -25.46 2.85
CA VAL A 280 3.64 -24.77 2.04
C VAL A 280 4.20 -23.54 2.74
N ILE A 281 5.46 -23.25 2.44
CA ILE A 281 6.13 -22.00 2.81
C ILE A 281 6.28 -21.19 1.53
N GLY A 282 5.68 -20.00 1.52
CA GLY A 282 5.88 -19.04 0.45
C GLY A 282 7.19 -18.30 0.65
N PHE A 283 7.96 -18.15 -0.42
CA PHE A 283 9.16 -17.36 -0.48
C PHE A 283 9.13 -16.55 -1.77
N ASP A 284 8.81 -15.27 -1.65
CA ASP A 284 8.74 -14.33 -2.77
C ASP A 284 9.84 -13.27 -2.59
N MET A 285 10.85 -13.28 -3.47
CA MET A 285 11.97 -12.36 -3.41
C MET A 285 11.95 -11.45 -4.63
N GLY A 286 11.70 -10.16 -4.38
CA GLY A 286 11.78 -9.11 -5.38
C GLY A 286 13.13 -8.42 -5.44
N GLY A 287 13.14 -7.21 -6.03
CA GLY A 287 14.32 -6.36 -6.08
C GLY A 287 14.70 -5.74 -4.72
N THR A 288 13.73 -5.42 -3.87
CA THR A 288 14.00 -4.65 -2.63
C THR A 288 13.79 -5.47 -1.36
N SER A 289 12.86 -6.41 -1.37
CA SER A 289 12.44 -7.17 -0.20
C SER A 289 12.15 -8.63 -0.54
N THR A 290 12.08 -9.45 0.51
CA THR A 290 11.63 -10.83 0.47
C THR A 290 10.45 -10.97 1.40
N ASP A 291 9.35 -11.49 0.89
CA ASP A 291 8.13 -11.79 1.62
C ASP A 291 8.03 -13.30 1.86
N VAL A 292 7.90 -13.69 3.12
CA VAL A 292 7.78 -15.08 3.55
C VAL A 292 6.41 -15.29 4.16
N SER A 293 5.76 -16.39 3.78
CA SER A 293 4.43 -16.76 4.30
C SER A 293 4.36 -18.25 4.59
N HIS A 294 3.37 -18.62 5.40
CA HIS A 294 3.11 -20.00 5.75
C HIS A 294 1.64 -20.33 5.51
N TYR A 295 1.39 -21.53 5.00
CA TYR A 295 0.06 -22.09 4.84
C TYR A 295 0.08 -23.53 5.32
N ALA A 296 -0.84 -23.87 6.23
CA ALA A 296 -1.01 -25.22 6.74
C ALA A 296 -2.50 -25.54 6.93
N GLY A 297 -3.20 -25.75 5.81
CA GLY A 297 -4.64 -26.03 5.78
C GLY A 297 -5.53 -24.79 5.85
N GLU A 298 -5.09 -23.71 6.48
CA GLU A 298 -5.83 -22.44 6.55
C GLU A 298 -4.95 -21.22 6.24
N PHE A 299 -5.60 -20.13 5.79
CA PHE A 299 -4.92 -18.85 5.62
C PHE A 299 -4.68 -18.21 6.99
N GLU A 300 -3.41 -18.15 7.40
CA GLU A 300 -2.99 -17.47 8.61
C GLU A 300 -3.23 -15.96 8.47
N ARG A 301 -3.79 -15.35 9.53
CA ARG A 301 -4.19 -13.95 9.52
C ARG A 301 -3.72 -13.24 10.78
N VAL A 302 -3.22 -12.02 10.58
CA VAL A 302 -2.92 -11.09 11.66
C VAL A 302 -3.91 -9.94 11.64
N PHE A 303 -4.40 -9.56 12.82
CA PHE A 303 -5.35 -8.46 12.98
C PHE A 303 -4.68 -7.17 13.46
N THR A 304 -3.43 -7.25 13.89
CA THR A 304 -2.65 -6.09 14.34
C THR A 304 -1.21 -6.31 13.90
N THR A 305 -0.68 -5.35 13.15
CA THR A 305 0.72 -5.37 12.68
C THR A 305 1.38 -4.02 12.90
N VAL A 306 2.69 -3.98 12.71
CA VAL A 306 3.48 -2.75 12.66
C VAL A 306 4.21 -2.70 11.33
N VAL A 307 3.80 -1.79 10.43
CA VAL A 307 4.47 -1.56 9.14
C VAL A 307 5.13 -0.18 9.18
N GLY A 308 6.44 -0.10 8.92
CA GLY A 308 7.16 1.18 8.94
C GLY A 308 7.10 1.93 10.28
N GLY A 309 6.90 1.22 11.40
CA GLY A 309 6.70 1.79 12.73
C GLY A 309 5.27 2.27 13.02
N VAL A 310 4.34 2.11 12.08
CA VAL A 310 2.93 2.49 12.21
C VAL A 310 2.12 1.25 12.58
N ARG A 311 1.29 1.38 13.62
CA ARG A 311 0.42 0.30 14.08
C ARG A 311 -0.86 0.30 13.26
N LEU A 312 -1.15 -0.83 12.65
CA LEU A 312 -2.33 -1.01 11.82
C LEU A 312 -3.18 -2.14 12.39
N ARG A 313 -4.48 -1.87 12.53
CA ARG A 313 -5.48 -2.86 12.89
C ARG A 313 -6.42 -3.09 11.71
N ALA A 314 -5.98 -3.92 10.79
CA ALA A 314 -6.76 -4.42 9.67
C ALA A 314 -6.52 -5.93 9.56
N PRO A 315 -7.51 -6.75 9.16
CA PRO A 315 -7.27 -8.16 8.84
C PRO A 315 -6.32 -8.27 7.65
N MET A 316 -5.21 -8.96 7.83
CA MET A 316 -4.21 -9.17 6.77
C MET A 316 -3.77 -10.63 6.80
N LEU A 317 -3.30 -11.15 5.67
CA LEU A 317 -2.56 -12.41 5.66
C LEU A 317 -1.28 -12.24 6.49
N ASP A 318 -0.85 -13.31 7.16
CA ASP A 318 0.40 -13.28 7.93
C ASP A 318 1.60 -13.37 6.99
N ILE A 319 2.31 -12.25 6.85
CA ILE A 319 3.42 -12.07 5.92
C ILE A 319 4.60 -11.49 6.69
N HIS A 320 5.75 -12.15 6.58
CA HIS A 320 7.01 -11.68 7.12
C HIS A 320 7.87 -11.10 6.01
N THR A 321 8.01 -9.77 6.01
CA THR A 321 8.88 -9.06 5.08
C THR A 321 10.29 -8.88 5.67
N VAL A 322 11.30 -9.24 4.91
CA VAL A 322 12.72 -8.94 5.18
C VAL A 322 13.21 -7.94 4.13
N ALA A 323 13.93 -6.90 4.57
CA ALA A 323 14.55 -5.90 3.68
C ALA A 323 15.81 -6.46 3.00
N ALA A 324 15.63 -7.51 2.19
CA ALA A 324 16.66 -8.16 1.40
C ALA A 324 16.04 -8.62 0.08
N GLY A 325 16.68 -8.30 -1.05
CA GLY A 325 16.23 -8.66 -2.39
C GLY A 325 17.38 -8.60 -3.40
N GLY A 326 17.07 -8.69 -4.70
CA GLY A 326 18.08 -8.64 -5.76
C GLY A 326 18.89 -7.35 -5.81
N GLY A 327 18.26 -6.21 -5.53
CA GLY A 327 18.86 -4.88 -5.49
C GLY A 327 19.57 -4.54 -4.17
N SER A 328 19.59 -5.43 -3.18
CA SER A 328 20.31 -5.17 -1.93
C SER A 328 21.80 -4.96 -2.17
N ILE A 329 22.33 -3.86 -1.64
CA ILE A 329 23.69 -3.39 -1.95
C ILE A 329 24.71 -4.21 -1.16
N LEU A 330 25.82 -4.58 -1.82
CA LEU A 330 26.94 -5.29 -1.20
C LEU A 330 27.96 -4.28 -0.66
N HIS A 331 28.15 -4.30 0.64
CA HIS A 331 29.13 -3.47 1.35
C HIS A 331 30.31 -4.32 1.82
N PHE A 332 31.53 -3.83 1.63
CA PHE A 332 32.73 -4.41 2.25
C PHE A 332 33.37 -3.38 3.17
N ASP A 333 33.45 -3.70 4.46
CA ASP A 333 34.04 -2.79 5.47
C ASP A 333 35.55 -2.99 5.67
N GLY A 334 36.21 -3.75 4.79
CA GLY A 334 37.61 -4.15 4.94
C GLY A 334 37.80 -5.49 5.68
N SER A 335 36.74 -6.02 6.32
CA SER A 335 36.79 -7.28 7.07
C SER A 335 35.73 -8.29 6.65
N ARG A 336 34.49 -7.84 6.44
CA ARG A 336 33.36 -8.69 6.07
C ARG A 336 32.48 -8.03 5.03
N TYR A 337 31.86 -8.86 4.22
CA TYR A 337 30.77 -8.43 3.35
C TYR A 337 29.46 -8.37 4.14
N ARG A 338 28.66 -7.34 3.87
CA ARG A 338 27.29 -7.18 4.36
C ARG A 338 26.39 -6.88 3.16
N VAL A 339 25.16 -7.35 3.22
CA VAL A 339 24.16 -7.15 2.17
C VAL A 339 23.02 -6.34 2.76
N GLY A 340 22.73 -5.18 2.16
CA GLY A 340 21.70 -4.26 2.62
C GLY A 340 21.99 -3.60 3.99
N PRO A 341 20.98 -3.00 4.64
CA PRO A 341 19.55 -3.04 4.28
C PRO A 341 19.14 -2.10 3.13
N ASP A 342 20.06 -1.26 2.66
CA ASP A 342 19.88 -0.39 1.51
C ASP A 342 19.75 -1.18 0.19
N SER A 343 18.91 -0.67 -0.69
CA SER A 343 18.60 -1.26 -2.00
C SER A 343 18.85 -0.23 -3.10
N ALA A 344 19.35 -0.70 -4.24
CA ALA A 344 19.53 0.10 -5.45
C ALA A 344 18.20 0.34 -6.21
N GLY A 345 17.11 -0.33 -5.83
CA GLY A 345 15.80 -0.18 -6.46
C GLY A 345 15.78 -0.54 -7.95
N ALA A 346 14.97 0.19 -8.74
CA ALA A 346 14.89 0.04 -10.19
C ALA A 346 15.76 1.05 -10.96
N ASP A 347 16.03 2.20 -10.34
CA ASP A 347 16.81 3.31 -10.89
C ASP A 347 17.66 3.92 -9.76
N PRO A 348 19.01 3.93 -9.88
CA PRO A 348 19.79 3.37 -11.00
C PRO A 348 19.77 1.83 -11.06
N GLY A 349 19.25 1.15 -10.03
CA GLY A 349 19.16 -0.31 -9.97
C GLY A 349 20.53 -1.00 -9.79
N PRO A 350 20.60 -2.33 -9.88
CA PRO A 350 21.84 -3.10 -9.98
C PRO A 350 22.81 -2.55 -11.04
N ALA A 351 24.12 -2.71 -10.84
CA ALA A 351 25.12 -2.27 -11.81
C ALA A 351 24.90 -2.91 -13.20
N CYS A 352 24.44 -4.16 -13.24
CA CYS A 352 24.12 -4.90 -14.45
C CYS A 352 22.92 -4.35 -15.22
N TYR A 353 22.13 -3.42 -14.65
CA TYR A 353 21.10 -2.68 -15.39
C TYR A 353 21.70 -1.56 -16.27
N ARG A 354 23.02 -1.31 -16.16
CA ARG A 354 23.79 -0.37 -16.99
C ARG A 354 23.35 1.10 -16.87
N ARG A 355 22.84 1.48 -15.70
CA ARG A 355 22.42 2.87 -15.36
C ARG A 355 23.29 3.53 -14.29
N GLY A 356 24.52 3.03 -14.09
CA GLY A 356 25.45 3.56 -13.09
C GLY A 356 25.15 3.13 -11.65
N GLY A 357 24.43 2.03 -11.48
CA GLY A 357 24.07 1.46 -10.18
C GLY A 357 25.24 0.84 -9.39
N PRO A 358 25.08 0.64 -8.07
CA PRO A 358 26.09 -0.01 -7.21
C PRO A 358 26.12 -1.54 -7.41
N LEU A 359 27.10 -2.21 -6.79
CA LEU A 359 27.17 -3.67 -6.73
C LEU A 359 26.06 -4.24 -5.83
N THR A 360 25.24 -5.14 -6.35
CA THR A 360 24.06 -5.73 -5.69
C THR A 360 24.02 -7.26 -5.77
N VAL A 361 23.04 -7.88 -5.10
CA VAL A 361 22.82 -9.34 -5.14
C VAL A 361 22.55 -9.84 -6.56
N THR A 362 21.83 -9.08 -7.37
CA THR A 362 21.58 -9.39 -8.79
C THR A 362 22.90 -9.46 -9.56
N ASP A 363 23.81 -8.50 -9.35
CA ASP A 363 25.12 -8.49 -10.01
C ASP A 363 25.94 -9.75 -9.68
N ALA A 364 25.95 -10.15 -8.40
CA ALA A 364 26.60 -11.39 -7.98
C ALA A 364 25.98 -12.62 -8.66
N ASN A 365 24.65 -12.68 -8.78
CA ASN A 365 23.98 -13.79 -9.45
C ASN A 365 24.22 -13.83 -10.97
N VAL A 366 24.37 -12.68 -11.62
CA VAL A 366 24.78 -12.59 -13.03
C VAL A 366 26.22 -13.09 -13.19
N MET A 367 27.16 -12.63 -12.35
CA MET A 367 28.56 -13.04 -12.40
C MET A 367 28.76 -14.54 -12.12
N LEU A 368 27.91 -15.13 -11.28
CA LEU A 368 27.91 -16.57 -10.99
C LEU A 368 27.17 -17.40 -12.06
N GLY A 369 26.58 -16.77 -13.08
CA GLY A 369 25.82 -17.44 -14.14
C GLY A 369 24.48 -18.04 -13.68
N ARG A 370 23.97 -17.65 -12.50
CA ARG A 370 22.65 -18.05 -11.99
C ARG A 370 21.54 -17.29 -12.69
N ILE A 371 21.77 -16.02 -12.96
CA ILE A 371 20.95 -15.22 -13.87
C ILE A 371 21.62 -15.26 -15.24
N GLN A 372 20.88 -15.69 -16.25
CA GLN A 372 21.31 -15.71 -17.64
C GLN A 372 20.75 -14.47 -18.35
N PRO A 373 21.59 -13.48 -18.71
CA PRO A 373 21.11 -12.20 -19.25
C PRO A 373 20.27 -12.35 -20.52
N ASP A 374 20.59 -13.33 -21.37
CA ASP A 374 19.89 -13.58 -22.64
C ASP A 374 18.40 -13.95 -22.48
N TYR A 375 17.95 -14.29 -21.27
CA TYR A 375 16.55 -14.63 -20.96
C TYR A 375 15.84 -13.54 -20.15
N PHE A 376 16.48 -12.41 -19.90
CA PHE A 376 15.84 -11.25 -19.25
C PHE A 376 15.20 -10.33 -20.30
N PRO A 377 14.10 -9.63 -19.97
CA PRO A 377 13.52 -8.64 -20.86
C PRO A 377 14.51 -7.51 -21.18
N HIS A 378 14.55 -7.09 -22.44
CA HIS A 378 15.36 -5.97 -22.96
C HIS A 378 14.79 -4.61 -22.53
N VAL A 379 14.82 -4.33 -21.24
CA VAL A 379 14.27 -3.11 -20.64
C VAL A 379 15.33 -2.29 -19.91
N PHE A 380 16.60 -2.69 -19.99
CA PHE A 380 17.72 -2.06 -19.30
C PHE A 380 18.52 -1.14 -20.24
N GLY A 381 19.57 -0.52 -19.69
CA GLY A 381 20.38 0.44 -20.44
C GLY A 381 19.79 1.85 -20.49
N ALA A 382 20.50 2.73 -21.19
CA ALA A 382 20.14 4.15 -21.30
C ALA A 382 18.85 4.35 -22.12
N ASP A 383 18.66 3.53 -23.15
CA ASP A 383 17.51 3.61 -24.05
C ASP A 383 16.38 2.63 -23.66
N GLY A 384 16.61 1.78 -22.66
CA GLY A 384 15.63 0.82 -22.15
C GLY A 384 15.29 -0.28 -23.17
N THR A 385 16.30 -0.72 -23.92
CA THR A 385 16.25 -1.73 -25.01
C THR A 385 17.40 -2.72 -24.95
N GLU A 386 18.26 -2.65 -23.92
CA GLU A 386 19.41 -3.53 -23.74
C GLU A 386 19.06 -4.79 -22.95
#